data_AF-S5G8J5-F1
#
_entry.id   AF-S5G8J5-F1
#
_cell.length_a   1.000
_cell.length_b   1.000
_cell.length_c   1.000
_cell.angle_alpha   90.00
_cell.angle_beta   90.00
_cell.angle_gamma   90.00
#
_symmetry.space_group_name_H-M   'P 1'
#
loop_
_entity.id
_entity.type
_entity.pdbx_description
1 polymer ?
#
loop_
_entity_poly.entity_id
_entity_poly.type
_entity_poly.pdbx_seq_one_letter_code
_entity_poly.pdbx_strand_id
1 'polypeptide(L)'
;MYMAIRKSLPWILCLPFMIHRPHLEILDAISGKELPCLEELENNLKQLLSFYRYSPRLMCELKLTAATLCEETEFLGDIRAVKWIIGEQNVLNALIKDYLEVVTHLKDISVQTHRADASAIALALLQFLMDYQSIKLIYFLLDVIAVLSRLAYVFQGEYLLVSQVDEKIEEAIQEISRLADSPGEYLQEFEENFRESFNGIALKNLRVAEAKFQSIREKICQKTQVTLAQRFDSHSRTFVKACQVFDLSAWPRNTDELMNYGEEDMIQIFEHLETIPTFLRESCRDGSDHRGNLLMEWRELKGDYYTKK
;
A
#
# COMPACT_ATOMS: atom_id res chain seq x y z
N MET A 1 -10.17 13.22 -3.19
CA MET A 1 -10.80 13.54 -1.89
C MET A 1 -9.76 13.72 -0.79
N TYR A 2 -8.93 12.72 -0.45
CA TYR A 2 -7.85 12.85 0.56
C TYR A 2 -6.89 14.04 0.34
N MET A 3 -6.33 14.22 -0.87
CA MET A 3 -5.46 15.37 -1.19
C MET A 3 -6.19 16.73 -1.10
N ALA A 4 -7.52 16.74 -1.28
CA ALA A 4 -8.32 17.95 -1.12
C ALA A 4 -8.55 18.23 0.38
N ILE A 5 -8.88 17.21 1.18
CA ILE A 5 -9.02 17.29 2.64
C ILE A 5 -7.68 17.68 3.30
N ARG A 6 -6.54 17.13 2.84
CA ARG A 6 -5.20 17.54 3.29
C ARG A 6 -4.90 19.00 3.03
N LYS A 7 -5.39 19.55 1.92
CA LYS A 7 -5.22 20.97 1.59
C LYS A 7 -6.25 21.86 2.28
N SER A 8 -7.46 21.38 2.54
CA SER A 8 -8.57 22.19 3.05
C SER A 8 -8.75 22.10 4.57
N LEU A 9 -8.35 20.99 5.19
CA LEU A 9 -8.56 20.64 6.60
C LEU A 9 -7.32 19.89 7.16
N PRO A 10 -6.11 20.47 7.09
CA PRO A 10 -4.87 19.79 7.51
C PRO A 10 -4.90 19.37 8.99
N TRP A 11 -5.67 20.08 9.82
CA TRP A 11 -5.85 19.85 11.25
C TRP A 11 -6.78 18.68 11.62
N ILE A 12 -7.53 18.11 10.67
CA ILE A 12 -8.38 16.91 10.89
C ILE A 12 -7.57 15.62 10.70
N LEU A 13 -6.44 15.70 9.99
CA LEU A 13 -5.72 14.54 9.46
C LEU A 13 -4.55 14.07 10.32
N CYS A 14 -4.50 14.51 11.57
CA CYS A 14 -3.35 14.21 12.42
C CYS A 14 -3.25 12.71 12.74
N LEU A 15 -4.34 11.95 12.60
CA LEU A 15 -4.42 10.47 12.66
C LEU A 15 -5.59 9.90 11.82
N PRO A 16 -5.77 8.56 11.80
CA PRO A 16 -5.61 7.64 10.69
C PRO A 16 -6.84 7.56 9.77
N PHE A 17 -7.32 8.67 9.19
CA PHE A 17 -8.17 8.60 7.97
C PHE A 17 -7.41 8.03 6.75
N MET A 18 -6.19 7.60 7.00
CA MET A 18 -5.17 7.35 6.03
C MET A 18 -5.14 5.86 5.77
N ILE A 19 -5.50 5.55 4.52
CA ILE A 19 -4.96 4.43 3.76
C ILE A 19 -5.91 3.22 3.68
N HIS A 20 -6.88 3.31 2.77
CA HIS A 20 -7.52 2.11 2.24
C HIS A 20 -6.60 1.37 1.24
N ARG A 21 -5.80 2.12 0.45
CA ARG A 21 -4.92 1.57 -0.61
C ARG A 21 -3.58 2.33 -0.69
N PRO A 22 -2.61 2.04 0.19
CA PRO A 22 -1.33 2.77 0.27
C PRO A 22 -0.48 2.58 -0.98
N HIS A 23 -0.54 1.37 -1.52
CA HIS A 23 0.18 0.96 -2.72
C HIS A 23 -0.14 1.88 -3.90
N LEU A 24 -1.37 2.39 -4.06
CA LEU A 24 -1.70 3.29 -5.17
C LEU A 24 -0.99 4.64 -5.09
N GLU A 25 -0.88 5.22 -3.89
CA GLU A 25 -0.15 6.47 -3.69
C GLU A 25 1.36 6.28 -3.86
N ILE A 26 1.88 5.14 -3.42
CA ILE A 26 3.28 4.78 -3.64
C ILE A 26 3.53 4.61 -5.15
N LEU A 27 2.66 3.90 -5.87
CA LEU A 27 2.74 3.76 -7.32
C LEU A 27 2.72 5.12 -8.04
N ASP A 28 1.90 6.07 -7.57
CA ASP A 28 1.91 7.45 -8.06
C ASP A 28 3.25 8.18 -7.80
N ALA A 29 3.89 7.91 -6.67
CA ALA A 29 5.14 8.56 -6.26
C ALA A 29 6.37 7.95 -6.95
N ILE A 30 6.33 6.66 -7.28
CA ILE A 30 7.48 5.93 -7.86
C ILE A 30 7.42 5.81 -9.38
N SER A 31 6.23 5.92 -9.99
CA SER A 31 6.07 5.92 -11.44
C SER A 31 6.63 7.20 -12.07
N GLY A 32 7.03 7.10 -13.34
CA GLY A 32 7.67 8.19 -14.06
C GLY A 32 9.04 7.82 -14.62
N LYS A 33 9.82 8.85 -14.96
CA LYS A 33 11.11 8.72 -15.67
C LYS A 33 12.16 7.88 -14.93
N GLU A 34 12.07 7.76 -13.61
CA GLU A 34 13.06 7.03 -12.81
C GLU A 34 12.87 5.51 -12.86
N LEU A 35 11.65 5.03 -13.11
CA LEU A 35 11.25 3.62 -13.17
C LEU A 35 10.31 3.35 -14.36
N PRO A 36 10.79 3.50 -15.61
CA PRO A 36 9.96 3.31 -16.81
C PRO A 36 9.41 1.88 -16.94
N CYS A 37 10.07 0.89 -16.34
CA CYS A 37 9.61 -0.50 -16.33
C CYS A 37 8.26 -0.69 -15.62
N LEU A 38 7.89 0.19 -14.67
CA LEU A 38 6.58 0.14 -14.01
C LEU A 38 5.47 0.62 -14.95
N GLU A 39 5.74 1.67 -15.75
CA GLU A 39 4.79 2.16 -16.75
C GLU A 39 4.62 1.15 -17.89
N GLU A 40 5.70 0.52 -18.34
CA GLU A 40 5.66 -0.55 -19.33
C GLU A 40 4.83 -1.74 -18.82
N LEU A 41 5.09 -2.19 -17.58
CA LEU A 41 4.33 -3.26 -16.94
C LEU A 41 2.83 -2.93 -16.83
N GLU A 42 2.51 -1.72 -16.35
CA GLU A 42 1.13 -1.23 -16.23
C GLU A 42 0.40 -1.20 -17.57
N ASN A 43 1.04 -0.64 -18.60
CA ASN A 43 0.45 -0.53 -19.93
C ASN A 43 0.21 -1.91 -20.57
N ASN A 44 1.19 -2.82 -20.44
CA ASN A 44 1.06 -4.18 -20.96
C ASN A 44 -0.04 -4.97 -20.25
N LEU A 45 -0.17 -4.83 -18.92
CA LEU A 45 -1.28 -5.46 -18.18
C LEU A 45 -2.64 -4.86 -18.55
N LYS A 46 -2.76 -3.53 -18.65
CA LYS A 46 -3.98 -2.89 -19.14
C LYS A 46 -4.37 -3.37 -20.53
N GLN A 47 -3.39 -3.52 -21.43
CA GLN A 47 -3.61 -4.03 -22.78
C GLN A 47 -4.03 -5.50 -22.76
N LEU A 48 -3.42 -6.35 -21.93
CA LEU A 48 -3.78 -7.76 -21.75
C LEU A 48 -5.24 -7.90 -21.33
N LEU A 49 -5.64 -7.21 -20.26
CA LEU A 49 -7.00 -7.26 -19.75
C LEU A 49 -7.99 -6.70 -20.77
N SER A 50 -7.63 -5.60 -21.45
CA SER A 50 -8.47 -4.99 -22.48
C SER A 50 -8.65 -5.90 -23.70
N PHE A 51 -7.59 -6.63 -24.09
CA PHE A 51 -7.62 -7.57 -25.22
C PHE A 51 -8.68 -8.66 -25.02
N TYR A 52 -8.82 -9.17 -23.80
CA TYR A 52 -9.86 -10.11 -23.44
C TYR A 52 -11.22 -9.43 -23.23
N ARG A 53 -11.28 -8.37 -22.42
CA ARG A 53 -12.54 -7.72 -22.00
C ARG A 53 -13.36 -7.19 -23.18
N TYR A 54 -12.72 -6.61 -24.19
CA TYR A 54 -13.42 -5.99 -25.32
C TYR A 54 -13.74 -6.98 -26.45
N SER A 55 -13.46 -8.27 -26.27
CA SER A 55 -13.82 -9.32 -27.21
C SER A 55 -14.60 -10.43 -26.49
N PRO A 56 -15.95 -10.45 -26.59
CA PRO A 56 -16.79 -11.45 -25.91
C PRO A 56 -16.35 -12.89 -26.22
N ARG A 57 -15.88 -13.14 -27.44
CA ARG A 57 -15.36 -14.45 -27.84
C ARG A 57 -14.09 -14.81 -27.05
N LEU A 58 -13.10 -13.92 -27.02
CA LEU A 58 -11.85 -14.17 -26.30
C LEU A 58 -12.09 -14.29 -24.80
N MET A 59 -13.05 -13.54 -24.27
CA MET A 59 -13.47 -13.64 -22.87
C MET A 59 -14.10 -15.01 -22.56
N CYS A 60 -14.94 -15.55 -23.44
CA CYS A 60 -15.47 -16.90 -23.30
C CYS A 60 -14.39 -17.98 -23.40
N GLU A 61 -13.44 -17.83 -24.33
CA GLU A 61 -12.29 -18.73 -24.46
C GLU A 61 -11.41 -18.68 -23.20
N LEU A 62 -11.12 -17.49 -22.67
CA LEU A 62 -10.39 -17.29 -21.41
C LEU A 62 -11.13 -17.91 -20.23
N LYS A 63 -12.46 -17.81 -20.14
CA LYS A 63 -13.23 -18.43 -19.05
C LYS A 63 -13.05 -19.96 -18.98
N LEU A 64 -12.79 -20.61 -20.11
CA LEU A 64 -12.58 -22.06 -20.17
C LEU A 64 -11.15 -22.48 -19.80
N THR A 65 -10.16 -21.61 -20.03
CA THR A 65 -8.73 -21.94 -19.87
C THR A 65 -8.12 -21.27 -18.65
N ALA A 66 -8.50 -20.04 -18.32
CA ALA A 66 -7.95 -19.18 -17.27
C ALA A 66 -9.10 -18.48 -16.52
N ALA A 67 -9.87 -19.29 -15.76
CA ALA A 67 -11.09 -18.84 -15.09
C ALA A 67 -10.83 -17.75 -14.04
N THR A 68 -9.72 -17.82 -13.31
CA THR A 68 -9.39 -16.86 -12.25
C THR A 68 -9.14 -15.47 -12.85
N LEU A 69 -8.33 -15.38 -13.91
CA LEU A 69 -8.04 -14.11 -14.57
C LEU A 69 -9.29 -13.56 -15.26
N CYS A 70 -10.12 -14.43 -15.82
CA CYS A 70 -11.40 -14.05 -16.40
C CYS A 70 -12.30 -13.36 -15.35
N GLU A 71 -12.49 -13.97 -14.18
CA GLU A 71 -13.32 -13.43 -13.09
C GLU A 71 -12.82 -12.05 -12.62
N GLU A 72 -11.51 -11.91 -12.36
CA GLU A 72 -10.93 -10.64 -11.94
C GLU A 72 -11.05 -9.57 -13.05
N THR A 73 -10.89 -9.97 -14.31
CA THR A 73 -11.06 -9.05 -15.45
C THR A 73 -12.50 -8.54 -15.55
N GLU A 74 -13.51 -9.38 -15.25
CA GLU A 74 -14.92 -8.95 -15.19
C GLU A 74 -15.14 -7.97 -14.03
N PHE A 75 -14.63 -8.32 -12.84
CA PHE A 75 -14.79 -7.57 -11.59
C PHE A 75 -14.24 -6.14 -11.66
N LEU A 76 -13.12 -5.92 -12.35
CA LEU A 76 -12.47 -4.61 -12.48
C LEU A 76 -13.35 -3.49 -13.08
N GLY A 77 -14.44 -3.81 -13.79
CA GLY A 77 -15.22 -2.78 -14.47
C GLY A 77 -14.42 -2.09 -15.60
N ASP A 78 -14.59 -0.78 -15.82
CA ASP A 78 -13.83 -0.09 -16.87
C ASP A 78 -12.33 -0.06 -16.53
N ILE A 79 -11.54 -0.91 -17.21
CA ILE A 79 -10.07 -1.01 -17.07
C ILE A 79 -9.39 0.36 -17.24
N ARG A 80 -9.96 1.26 -18.06
CA ARG A 80 -9.41 2.61 -18.29
C ARG A 80 -9.62 3.53 -17.11
N ALA A 81 -10.63 3.26 -16.27
CA ALA A 81 -10.88 3.99 -15.04
C ALA A 81 -9.98 3.51 -13.88
N VAL A 82 -9.43 2.29 -13.99
CA VAL A 82 -8.49 1.78 -12.99
C VAL A 82 -7.15 2.48 -13.13
N LYS A 83 -6.73 3.16 -12.06
CA LYS A 83 -5.52 3.98 -12.08
C LYS A 83 -4.26 3.14 -12.27
N TRP A 84 -4.10 2.09 -11.46
CA TRP A 84 -2.95 1.19 -11.46
C TRP A 84 -3.39 -0.27 -11.35
N ILE A 85 -3.35 -1.01 -12.46
CA ILE A 85 -3.58 -2.46 -12.48
C ILE A 85 -2.47 -3.21 -11.74
N ILE A 86 -1.22 -2.74 -11.84
CA ILE A 86 -0.09 -3.29 -11.06
C ILE A 86 -0.25 -3.13 -9.54
N GLY A 87 -1.23 -2.36 -9.08
CA GLY A 87 -1.60 -2.25 -7.66
C GLY A 87 -2.70 -3.21 -7.23
N GLU A 88 -3.39 -3.88 -8.17
CA GLU A 88 -4.52 -4.76 -7.86
C GLU A 88 -4.03 -6.19 -7.62
N GLN A 89 -3.79 -6.52 -6.34
CA GLN A 89 -3.23 -7.81 -5.91
C GLN A 89 -3.98 -9.02 -6.47
N ASN A 90 -5.32 -8.98 -6.51
CA ASN A 90 -6.13 -10.09 -7.02
C ASN A 90 -5.86 -10.36 -8.50
N VAL A 91 -5.69 -9.31 -9.30
CA VAL A 91 -5.41 -9.41 -10.74
C VAL A 91 -4.04 -10.03 -10.99
N LEU A 92 -3.03 -9.58 -10.24
CA LEU A 92 -1.68 -10.13 -10.33
C LEU A 92 -1.63 -11.61 -9.90
N ASN A 93 -2.30 -11.96 -8.80
CA ASN A 93 -2.42 -13.35 -8.35
C ASN A 93 -3.16 -14.23 -9.36
N ALA A 94 -4.25 -13.72 -9.95
CA ALA A 94 -5.01 -14.45 -10.96
C ALA A 94 -4.18 -14.68 -12.24
N LEU A 95 -3.39 -13.69 -12.66
CA LEU A 95 -2.47 -13.84 -13.78
C LEU A 95 -1.37 -14.86 -13.50
N ILE A 96 -0.79 -14.87 -12.30
CA ILE A 96 0.22 -15.88 -11.91
C ILE A 96 -0.38 -17.28 -11.92
N LYS A 97 -1.58 -17.42 -11.32
CA LYS A 97 -2.26 -18.70 -11.20
C LYS A 97 -2.61 -19.32 -12.55
N ASP A 98 -3.11 -18.51 -13.48
CA ASP A 98 -3.53 -18.97 -14.80
C ASP A 98 -2.46 -18.69 -15.90
N TYR A 99 -1.20 -18.47 -15.49
CA TYR A 99 -0.15 -17.98 -16.39
C TYR A 99 0.08 -18.86 -17.61
N LEU A 100 0.15 -20.18 -17.42
CA LEU A 100 0.45 -21.13 -18.48
C LEU A 100 -0.67 -21.16 -19.53
N GLU A 101 -1.91 -21.12 -19.07
CA GLU A 101 -3.10 -21.14 -19.90
C GLU A 101 -3.24 -19.84 -20.70
N VAL A 102 -2.95 -18.69 -20.09
CA VAL A 102 -2.92 -17.40 -20.78
C VAL A 102 -1.82 -17.37 -21.84
N VAL A 103 -0.61 -17.84 -21.53
CA VAL A 103 0.50 -17.90 -22.50
C VAL A 103 0.18 -18.82 -23.67
N THR A 104 -0.40 -20.00 -23.39
CA THR A 104 -0.79 -20.98 -24.41
C THR A 104 -1.84 -20.39 -25.35
N HIS A 105 -2.85 -19.73 -24.78
CA HIS A 105 -3.91 -19.11 -25.55
C HIS A 105 -3.42 -17.96 -26.44
N LEU A 106 -2.56 -17.07 -25.90
CA LEU A 106 -1.95 -16.00 -26.69
C LEU A 106 -1.08 -16.54 -27.82
N LYS A 107 -0.35 -17.64 -27.57
CA LYS A 107 0.44 -18.32 -28.60
C LYS A 107 -0.45 -18.83 -29.73
N ASP A 108 -1.56 -19.49 -29.41
CA ASP A 108 -2.50 -20.00 -30.40
C ASP A 108 -3.13 -18.87 -31.24
N ILE A 109 -3.46 -17.73 -30.62
CA ILE A 109 -3.99 -16.56 -31.34
C ILE A 109 -2.89 -15.92 -32.21
N SER A 110 -1.66 -15.79 -31.72
CA SER A 110 -0.57 -15.11 -32.43
C SER A 110 -0.22 -15.74 -33.78
N VAL A 111 -0.51 -17.04 -33.97
CA VAL A 111 -0.24 -17.79 -35.20
C VAL A 111 -1.42 -17.71 -36.19
N GLN A 112 -2.58 -17.19 -35.78
CA GLN A 112 -3.75 -17.07 -36.64
C GLN A 112 -3.50 -16.04 -37.76
N THR A 113 -3.57 -16.47 -39.01
CA THR A 113 -3.30 -15.59 -40.18
C THR A 113 -4.50 -14.74 -40.59
N HIS A 114 -5.71 -15.14 -40.20
CA HIS A 114 -6.97 -14.50 -40.62
C HIS A 114 -7.36 -13.27 -39.78
N ARG A 115 -6.60 -12.94 -38.72
CA ARG A 115 -6.86 -11.81 -37.80
C ARG A 115 -5.57 -11.04 -37.50
N ALA A 116 -4.94 -10.50 -38.55
CA ALA A 116 -3.62 -9.87 -38.46
C ALA A 116 -3.46 -8.91 -37.26
N ASP A 117 -4.43 -8.03 -37.00
CA ASP A 117 -4.37 -7.08 -35.89
C ASP A 117 -4.40 -7.75 -34.52
N ALA A 118 -5.34 -8.68 -34.29
CA ALA A 118 -5.45 -9.40 -33.03
C ALA A 118 -4.25 -10.34 -32.79
N SER A 119 -3.73 -10.96 -33.86
CA SER A 119 -2.54 -11.81 -33.81
C SER A 119 -1.29 -11.01 -33.48
N ALA A 120 -1.15 -9.79 -34.02
CA ALA A 120 -0.04 -8.90 -33.69
C ALA A 120 -0.10 -8.44 -32.22
N ILE A 121 -1.28 -8.07 -31.72
CA ILE A 121 -1.47 -7.72 -30.30
C ILE A 121 -1.18 -8.93 -29.41
N ALA A 122 -1.70 -10.11 -29.74
CA ALA A 122 -1.45 -11.33 -28.98
C ALA A 122 0.04 -11.70 -28.94
N LEU A 123 0.76 -11.49 -30.05
CA LEU A 123 2.21 -11.69 -30.10
C LEU A 123 2.96 -10.72 -29.19
N ALA A 124 2.58 -9.43 -29.16
CA ALA A 124 3.19 -8.45 -28.28
C ALA A 124 2.95 -8.79 -26.80
N LEU A 125 1.71 -9.16 -26.44
CA LEU A 125 1.36 -9.60 -25.09
C LEU A 125 2.07 -10.89 -24.68
N LEU A 126 2.24 -11.83 -25.62
CA LEU A 126 3.02 -13.04 -25.41
C LEU A 126 4.50 -12.71 -25.14
N GLN A 127 5.09 -11.78 -25.90
CA GLN A 127 6.47 -11.34 -25.67
C GLN A 127 6.65 -10.71 -24.28
N PHE A 128 5.68 -9.90 -23.86
CA PHE A 128 5.61 -9.34 -22.52
C PHE A 128 5.57 -10.44 -21.44
N LEU A 129 4.67 -11.41 -21.54
CA LEU A 129 4.58 -12.50 -20.56
C LEU A 129 5.78 -13.46 -20.58
N MET A 130 6.54 -13.49 -21.68
CA MET A 130 7.80 -14.23 -21.78
C MET A 130 9.02 -13.41 -21.34
N ASP A 131 8.88 -12.13 -20.99
CA ASP A 131 9.99 -11.31 -20.53
C ASP A 131 10.28 -11.55 -19.04
N TYR A 132 11.51 -11.96 -18.72
CA TYR A 132 11.89 -12.32 -17.34
C TYR A 132 11.77 -11.13 -16.38
N GLN A 133 12.15 -9.93 -16.81
CA GLN A 133 12.07 -8.73 -15.96
C GLN A 133 10.62 -8.45 -15.56
N SER A 134 9.70 -8.56 -16.51
CA SER A 134 8.27 -8.32 -16.30
C SER A 134 7.68 -9.27 -15.27
N ILE A 135 7.93 -10.58 -15.42
CA ILE A 135 7.43 -11.60 -14.47
C ILE A 135 8.06 -11.40 -13.09
N LYS A 136 9.39 -11.29 -13.00
CA LYS A 136 10.09 -11.09 -11.72
C LYS A 136 9.62 -9.81 -11.01
N LEU A 137 9.33 -8.75 -11.76
CA LEU A 137 8.79 -7.50 -11.21
C LEU A 137 7.36 -7.65 -10.68
N ILE A 138 6.49 -8.44 -11.31
CA ILE A 138 5.14 -8.73 -10.78
C ILE A 138 5.24 -9.37 -9.39
N TYR A 139 6.07 -10.41 -9.24
CA TYR A 139 6.27 -11.08 -7.95
C TYR A 139 6.83 -10.14 -6.88
N PHE A 140 7.81 -9.31 -7.24
CA PHE A 140 8.34 -8.33 -6.30
C PHE A 140 7.34 -7.24 -5.91
N LEU A 141 6.51 -6.78 -6.85
CA LEU A 141 5.43 -5.84 -6.53
C LEU A 141 4.39 -6.47 -5.59
N LEU A 142 4.10 -7.77 -5.73
CA LEU A 142 3.23 -8.48 -4.79
C LEU A 142 3.78 -8.50 -3.36
N ASP A 143 5.09 -8.69 -3.18
CA ASP A 143 5.72 -8.57 -1.86
C ASP A 143 5.53 -7.17 -1.26
N VAL A 144 5.80 -6.13 -2.04
CA VAL A 144 5.61 -4.74 -1.61
C VAL A 144 4.14 -4.46 -1.28
N ILE A 145 3.21 -4.89 -2.15
CA ILE A 145 1.76 -4.73 -1.93
C ILE A 145 1.32 -5.47 -0.68
N ALA A 146 1.84 -6.66 -0.39
CA ALA A 146 1.47 -7.42 0.79
C ALA A 146 1.81 -6.67 2.09
N VAL A 147 3.00 -6.07 2.19
CA VAL A 147 3.39 -5.22 3.33
C VAL A 147 2.42 -4.05 3.48
N LEU A 148 2.15 -3.36 2.38
CA LEU A 148 1.31 -2.17 2.35
C LEU A 148 -0.16 -2.49 2.65
N SER A 149 -0.68 -3.61 2.17
CA SER A 149 -2.02 -4.09 2.46
C SER A 149 -2.19 -4.48 3.93
N ARG A 150 -1.18 -5.10 4.55
CA ARG A 150 -1.19 -5.35 6.01
C ARG A 150 -1.22 -4.05 6.80
N LEU A 151 -0.41 -3.07 6.44
CA LEU A 151 -0.43 -1.75 7.08
C LEU A 151 -1.82 -1.09 6.95
N ALA A 152 -2.41 -1.13 5.75
CA ALA A 152 -3.75 -0.61 5.50
C ALA A 152 -4.81 -1.31 6.37
N TYR A 153 -4.71 -2.63 6.51
CA TYR A 153 -5.62 -3.41 7.33
C TYR A 153 -5.52 -3.05 8.82
N VAL A 154 -4.30 -2.88 9.34
CA VAL A 154 -4.08 -2.41 10.72
C VAL A 154 -4.74 -1.04 10.95
N PHE A 155 -4.61 -0.13 9.99
CA PHE A 155 -5.17 1.22 10.08
C PHE A 155 -6.69 1.28 9.93
N GLN A 156 -7.28 0.26 9.29
CA GLN A 156 -8.72 0.10 9.18
C GLN A 156 -9.33 -0.68 10.35
N GLY A 157 -8.50 -1.22 11.25
CA GLY A 157 -8.96 -1.98 12.40
C GLY A 157 -9.65 -1.12 13.46
N GLU A 158 -10.58 -1.72 14.20
CA GLU A 158 -11.39 -1.02 15.21
C GLU A 158 -10.59 -0.58 16.47
N TYR A 159 -9.41 -1.17 16.71
CA TYR A 159 -8.70 -1.06 17.99
C TYR A 159 -7.29 -0.45 17.90
N LEU A 160 -6.99 0.30 16.83
CA LEU A 160 -5.69 0.95 16.72
C LEU A 160 -5.62 2.20 17.61
N LEU A 161 -4.76 2.16 18.62
CA LEU A 161 -4.48 3.34 19.42
C LEU A 161 -3.70 4.34 18.57
N VAL A 162 -4.02 5.62 18.76
CA VAL A 162 -3.33 6.73 18.11
C VAL A 162 -1.82 6.63 18.31
N SER A 163 -1.38 6.33 19.53
CA SER A 163 0.03 6.21 19.92
C SER A 163 0.81 5.12 19.16
N GLN A 164 0.11 4.13 18.59
CA GLN A 164 0.71 3.01 17.88
C GLN A 164 0.93 3.29 16.39
N VAL A 165 0.41 4.41 15.86
CA VAL A 165 0.44 4.69 14.42
C VAL A 165 1.87 4.89 13.90
N ASP A 166 2.72 5.60 14.64
CA ASP A 166 4.12 5.83 14.25
C ASP A 166 4.91 4.51 14.26
N GLU A 167 4.72 3.69 15.29
CA GLU A 167 5.33 2.35 15.40
C GLU A 167 4.96 1.46 14.20
N LYS A 168 3.68 1.42 13.82
CA LYS A 168 3.21 0.58 12.70
C LYS A 168 3.73 1.03 11.35
N ILE A 169 3.96 2.33 11.16
CA ILE A 169 4.60 2.84 9.94
C ILE A 169 6.08 2.47 9.92
N GLU A 170 6.77 2.62 11.05
CA GLU A 170 8.19 2.29 11.16
C GLU A 170 8.42 0.77 10.96
N GLU A 171 7.56 -0.09 11.51
CA GLU A 171 7.54 -1.53 11.24
C GLU A 171 7.43 -1.83 9.72
N ALA A 172 6.50 -1.15 9.04
CA ALA A 172 6.33 -1.31 7.59
C ALA A 172 7.54 -0.80 6.80
N ILE A 173 8.14 0.33 7.20
CA ILE A 173 9.37 0.87 6.59
C ILE A 173 10.52 -0.13 6.73
N GLN A 174 10.68 -0.73 7.91
CA GLN A 174 11.71 -1.75 8.16
C GLN A 174 11.46 -3.02 7.34
N GLU A 175 10.20 -3.43 7.18
CA GLU A 175 9.85 -4.56 6.33
C GLU A 175 10.15 -4.28 4.85
N ILE A 176 9.78 -3.11 4.33
CA ILE A 176 10.15 -2.68 2.97
C ILE A 176 11.67 -2.58 2.81
N SER A 177 12.41 -2.15 3.84
CA SER A 177 13.87 -2.09 3.82
C SER A 177 14.47 -3.49 3.64
N ARG A 178 13.98 -4.49 4.38
CA ARG A 178 14.40 -5.89 4.22
C ARG A 178 14.12 -6.41 2.80
N LEU A 179 13.02 -5.99 2.19
CA LEU A 179 12.71 -6.34 0.80
C LEU A 179 13.71 -5.79 -0.23
N ALA A 180 14.64 -4.89 0.12
CA ALA A 180 15.73 -4.47 -0.79
C ALA A 180 16.86 -5.51 -0.87
N ASP A 181 17.09 -6.25 0.22
CA ASP A 181 18.21 -7.20 0.34
C ASP A 181 17.74 -8.65 0.21
N SER A 182 16.64 -9.03 0.88
CA SER A 182 16.08 -10.39 0.90
C SER A 182 14.69 -10.48 0.26
N PRO A 183 14.42 -11.45 -0.63
CA PRO A 183 13.11 -11.57 -1.30
C PRO A 183 12.01 -11.79 -0.27
N GLY A 184 10.79 -11.31 -0.57
CA GLY A 184 9.60 -11.68 0.21
C GLY A 184 9.05 -13.02 -0.27
N GLU A 185 7.90 -13.43 0.28
CA GLU A 185 7.29 -14.73 0.00
C GLU A 185 7.06 -14.97 -1.50
N TYR A 186 6.53 -13.96 -2.22
CA TYR A 186 6.22 -14.08 -3.64
C TYR A 186 7.50 -14.16 -4.49
N LEU A 187 8.44 -13.23 -4.30
CA LEU A 187 9.68 -13.26 -5.08
C LEU A 187 10.51 -14.50 -4.77
N GLN A 188 10.52 -14.96 -3.52
CA GLN A 188 11.20 -16.19 -3.12
C GLN A 188 10.56 -17.40 -3.81
N GLU A 189 9.23 -17.52 -3.82
CA GLU A 189 8.53 -18.58 -4.55
C GLU A 189 8.92 -18.59 -6.03
N PHE A 190 8.99 -17.41 -6.67
CA PHE A 190 9.43 -17.31 -8.06
C PHE A 190 10.88 -17.80 -8.22
N GLU A 191 11.81 -17.36 -7.39
CA GLU A 191 13.23 -17.71 -7.50
C GLU A 191 13.50 -19.19 -7.20
N GLU A 192 12.76 -19.80 -6.27
CA GLU A 192 12.89 -21.23 -5.95
C GLU A 192 12.31 -22.14 -7.05
N ASN A 193 11.20 -21.71 -7.67
CA ASN A 193 10.57 -22.44 -8.76
C ASN A 193 11.26 -22.19 -10.11
N PHE A 194 11.98 -21.08 -10.27
CA PHE A 194 12.68 -20.74 -11.49
C PHE A 194 13.99 -21.53 -11.61
N ARG A 195 14.09 -22.34 -12.67
CA ARG A 195 15.34 -23.03 -13.05
C ARG A 195 15.84 -22.48 -14.37
N GLU A 196 15.57 -23.21 -15.45
CA GLU A 196 15.84 -22.78 -16.83
C GLU A 196 14.58 -22.24 -17.53
N SER A 197 13.41 -22.45 -16.91
CA SER A 197 12.11 -22.04 -17.40
C SER A 197 11.17 -21.73 -16.23
N PHE A 198 10.16 -20.91 -16.47
CA PHE A 198 9.08 -20.60 -15.54
C PHE A 198 7.82 -21.32 -16.00
N ASN A 199 7.26 -22.22 -15.19
CA ASN A 199 6.13 -23.08 -15.58
C ASN A 199 6.34 -23.82 -16.92
N GLY A 200 7.57 -24.24 -17.21
CA GLY A 200 7.92 -24.90 -18.48
C GLY A 200 8.12 -23.96 -19.67
N ILE A 201 8.00 -22.64 -19.48
CA ILE A 201 8.20 -21.62 -20.51
C ILE A 201 9.56 -20.96 -20.35
N ALA A 202 10.37 -20.99 -21.41
CA ALA A 202 11.68 -20.31 -21.42
C ALA A 202 11.49 -18.80 -21.51
N LEU A 203 11.83 -18.09 -20.42
CA LEU A 203 11.77 -16.63 -20.35
C LEU A 203 12.96 -15.99 -21.08
N LYS A 204 12.76 -14.79 -21.62
CA LYS A 204 13.71 -14.01 -22.40
C LYS A 204 14.41 -12.96 -21.53
N ASN A 205 15.54 -12.46 -22.04
CA ASN A 205 16.29 -11.35 -21.45
C ASN A 205 16.86 -11.58 -20.03
N LEU A 206 16.88 -12.82 -19.55
CA LEU A 206 17.31 -13.22 -18.20
C LEU A 206 18.57 -12.48 -17.71
N ARG A 207 19.68 -12.56 -18.45
CA ARG A 207 20.98 -11.98 -18.03
C ARG A 207 20.91 -10.45 -17.86
N VAL A 208 20.23 -9.76 -18.77
CA VAL A 208 20.12 -8.30 -18.74
C VAL A 208 19.19 -7.87 -17.62
N ALA A 209 18.10 -8.61 -17.42
CA ALA A 209 17.14 -8.36 -16.37
C ALA A 209 17.77 -8.56 -14.99
N GLU A 210 18.48 -9.66 -14.76
CA GLU A 210 19.12 -9.94 -13.46
C GLU A 210 20.16 -8.88 -13.09
N ALA A 211 20.94 -8.40 -14.06
CA ALA A 211 21.92 -7.34 -13.84
C ALA A 211 21.30 -5.99 -13.44
N LYS A 212 20.03 -5.74 -13.81
CA LYS A 212 19.32 -4.49 -13.52
C LYS A 212 18.36 -4.60 -12.33
N PHE A 213 17.91 -5.82 -12.02
CA PHE A 213 16.82 -6.06 -11.11
C PHE A 213 17.09 -5.48 -9.71
N GLN A 214 18.30 -5.68 -9.18
CA GLN A 214 18.67 -5.15 -7.87
C GLN A 214 18.53 -3.62 -7.79
N SER A 215 18.92 -2.88 -8.83
CA SER A 215 18.76 -1.43 -8.87
C SER A 215 17.29 -0.99 -8.93
N ILE A 216 16.44 -1.73 -9.66
CA ILE A 216 15.00 -1.48 -9.72
C ILE A 216 14.39 -1.71 -8.33
N ARG A 217 14.74 -2.83 -7.71
CA ARG A 217 14.30 -3.27 -6.38
C ARG A 217 14.64 -2.23 -5.31
N GLU A 218 15.91 -1.82 -5.24
CA GLU A 218 16.38 -0.78 -4.31
C GLU A 218 15.63 0.53 -4.48
N LYS A 219 15.41 0.98 -5.72
CA LYS A 219 14.67 2.22 -6.00
C LYS A 219 13.22 2.15 -5.52
N ILE A 220 12.52 1.04 -5.80
CA ILE A 220 11.14 0.83 -5.36
C ILE A 220 11.09 0.85 -3.83
N CYS A 221 11.97 0.10 -3.15
CA CYS A 221 12.03 0.08 -1.69
C CYS A 221 12.34 1.46 -1.12
N GLN A 222 13.39 2.14 -1.61
CA GLN A 222 13.81 3.45 -1.12
C GLN A 222 12.69 4.48 -1.26
N LYS A 223 12.05 4.57 -2.44
CA LYS A 223 10.97 5.53 -2.65
C LYS A 223 9.75 5.20 -1.80
N THR A 224 9.42 3.92 -1.65
CA THR A 224 8.34 3.47 -0.75
C THR A 224 8.59 3.89 0.69
N GLN A 225 9.81 3.69 1.21
CA GLN A 225 10.21 4.12 2.56
C GLN A 225 10.08 5.63 2.72
N VAL A 226 10.60 6.41 1.76
CA VAL A 226 10.50 7.87 1.78
C VAL A 226 9.05 8.33 1.77
N THR A 227 8.21 7.76 0.90
CA THR A 227 6.78 8.09 0.84
C THR A 227 6.08 7.77 2.16
N LEU A 228 6.33 6.62 2.77
CA LEU A 228 5.76 6.27 4.08
C LEU A 228 6.25 7.23 5.18
N ALA A 229 7.54 7.52 5.26
CA ALA A 229 8.11 8.40 6.29
C ALA A 229 7.59 9.84 6.18
N GLN A 230 7.35 10.34 4.97
CA GLN A 230 6.83 11.68 4.70
C GLN A 230 5.34 11.84 4.97
N ARG A 231 4.61 10.75 5.27
CA ARG A 231 3.19 10.84 5.63
C ARG A 231 2.97 11.50 6.99
N PHE A 232 3.92 11.36 7.90
CA PHE A 232 3.89 11.96 9.23
C PHE A 232 4.97 13.03 9.35
N ASP A 233 4.55 14.29 9.38
CA ASP A 233 5.43 15.39 9.70
C ASP A 233 5.80 15.40 11.18
N SER A 234 6.84 16.17 11.54
CA SER A 234 7.35 16.20 12.91
C SER A 234 6.29 16.63 13.93
N HIS A 235 5.39 17.54 13.55
CA HIS A 235 4.33 18.01 14.43
C HIS A 235 3.30 16.92 14.73
N SER A 236 2.86 16.17 13.72
CA SER A 236 1.95 15.04 13.90
C SER A 236 2.60 13.94 14.75
N ARG A 237 3.90 13.67 14.57
CA ARG A 237 4.61 12.68 15.40
C ARG A 237 4.65 13.07 16.87
N THR A 238 4.86 14.35 17.19
CA THR A 238 4.80 14.84 18.57
C THR A 238 3.41 14.60 19.18
N PHE A 239 2.35 14.90 18.44
CA PHE A 239 0.97 14.64 18.88
C PHE A 239 0.70 13.14 19.10
N VAL A 240 1.06 12.31 18.13
CA VAL A 240 0.92 10.83 18.22
C VAL A 240 1.63 10.30 19.46
N LYS A 241 2.86 10.76 19.70
CA LYS A 241 3.64 10.37 20.88
C LYS A 241 2.97 10.82 22.18
N ALA A 242 2.49 12.05 22.26
CA ALA A 242 1.79 12.56 23.43
C ALA A 242 0.53 11.74 23.75
N CYS A 243 -0.20 11.26 22.74
CA CYS A 243 -1.35 10.37 22.94
C CYS A 243 -1.03 9.01 23.58
N GLN A 244 0.23 8.68 23.83
CA GLN A 244 0.61 7.53 24.65
C GLN A 244 0.03 7.59 26.06
N VAL A 245 -0.30 8.79 26.57
CA VAL A 245 -0.98 8.95 27.87
C VAL A 245 -2.35 8.27 27.93
N PHE A 246 -2.98 8.01 26.79
CA PHE A 246 -4.26 7.29 26.73
C PHE A 246 -4.08 5.76 26.73
N ASP A 247 -2.85 5.26 26.61
CA ASP A 247 -2.55 3.85 26.79
C ASP A 247 -2.40 3.52 28.28
N LEU A 248 -3.46 2.99 28.86
CA LEU A 248 -3.48 2.59 30.28
C LEU A 248 -2.43 1.53 30.63
N SER A 249 -1.92 0.78 29.65
CA SER A 249 -0.86 -0.20 29.89
C SER A 249 0.51 0.45 30.14
N ALA A 250 0.70 1.68 29.65
CA ALA A 250 1.91 2.47 29.84
C ALA A 250 1.92 3.27 31.16
N TRP A 251 0.81 3.26 31.91
CA TRP A 251 0.69 4.05 33.13
C TRP A 251 1.61 3.55 34.26
N PRO A 252 2.27 4.47 35.00
CA PRO A 252 3.05 4.11 36.17
C PRO A 252 2.19 3.38 37.22
N ARG A 253 2.78 2.38 37.87
CA ARG A 253 2.13 1.66 38.98
C ARG A 253 2.23 2.41 40.31
N ASN A 254 3.22 3.29 40.43
CA ASN A 254 3.43 4.13 41.61
C ASN A 254 2.45 5.30 41.59
N THR A 255 1.71 5.51 42.68
CA THR A 255 0.72 6.58 42.81
C THR A 255 1.34 7.98 42.66
N ASP A 256 2.52 8.22 43.24
CA ASP A 256 3.15 9.54 43.19
C ASP A 256 3.61 9.90 41.77
N GLU A 257 4.08 8.91 41.02
CA GLU A 257 4.46 9.06 39.60
C GLU A 257 3.22 9.20 38.71
N LEU A 258 2.16 8.43 38.99
CA LEU A 258 0.92 8.47 38.24
C LEU A 258 0.25 9.86 38.32
N MET A 259 0.23 10.49 39.50
CA MET A 259 -0.41 11.80 39.68
C MET A 259 0.19 12.89 38.78
N ASN A 260 1.48 12.80 38.45
CA ASN A 260 2.17 13.74 37.56
C ASN A 260 2.32 13.22 36.12
N TYR A 261 2.02 11.94 35.86
CA TYR A 261 2.15 11.33 34.55
C TYR A 261 1.26 12.01 33.50
N GLY A 262 1.86 12.32 32.35
CA GLY A 262 1.14 12.80 31.17
C GLY A 262 0.69 14.25 31.20
N GLU A 263 1.08 15.07 32.18
CA GLU A 263 0.69 16.49 32.23
C GLU A 263 1.23 17.27 31.01
N GLU A 264 2.51 17.10 30.68
CA GLU A 264 3.13 17.74 29.51
C GLU A 264 2.52 17.25 28.19
N ASP A 265 2.25 15.95 28.09
CA ASP A 265 1.64 15.34 26.92
C ASP A 265 0.20 15.82 26.71
N MET A 266 -0.59 15.97 27.79
CA MET A 266 -1.95 16.53 27.73
C MET A 266 -1.94 17.99 27.26
N ILE A 267 -0.94 18.78 27.68
CA ILE A 267 -0.76 20.14 27.17
C ILE A 267 -0.45 20.11 25.67
N GLN A 268 0.45 19.22 25.21
CA GLN A 268 0.77 19.09 23.79
C GLN A 268 -0.44 18.66 22.95
N ILE A 269 -1.26 17.73 23.45
CA ILE A 269 -2.51 17.32 22.82
C ILE A 269 -3.46 18.51 22.73
N PHE A 270 -3.63 19.26 23.82
CA PHE A 270 -4.50 20.41 23.87
C PHE A 270 -4.05 21.52 22.92
N GLU A 271 -2.76 21.87 22.92
CA GLU A 271 -2.18 22.86 22.00
C GLU A 271 -2.39 22.47 20.54
N HIS A 272 -2.29 21.19 20.24
CA HIS A 272 -2.57 20.68 18.92
C HIS A 272 -4.06 20.82 18.56
N LEU A 273 -4.98 20.50 19.47
CA LEU A 273 -6.43 20.68 19.27
C LEU A 273 -6.83 22.16 19.16
N GLU A 274 -6.13 23.07 19.84
CA GLU A 274 -6.30 24.52 19.68
C GLU A 274 -5.99 25.00 18.26
N THR A 275 -5.24 24.26 17.45
CA THR A 275 -5.04 24.62 16.03
C THR A 275 -6.27 24.34 15.16
N ILE A 276 -7.25 23.58 15.67
CA ILE A 276 -8.47 23.23 14.94
C ILE A 276 -9.45 24.43 15.00
N PRO A 277 -9.87 25.02 13.85
CA PRO A 277 -10.71 26.22 13.82
C PRO A 277 -12.06 26.09 14.53
N THR A 278 -12.65 24.89 14.58
CA THR A 278 -13.89 24.63 15.32
C THR A 278 -13.67 24.64 16.83
N PHE A 279 -12.55 24.08 17.30
CA PHE A 279 -12.18 24.07 18.71
C PHE A 279 -11.97 25.50 19.24
N LEU A 280 -11.25 26.34 18.47
CA LEU A 280 -11.08 27.76 18.79
C LEU A 280 -12.41 28.51 18.94
N ARG A 281 -13.41 28.18 18.11
CA ARG A 281 -14.72 28.84 18.14
C ARG A 281 -15.53 28.50 19.40
N GLU A 282 -15.31 27.32 19.96
CA GLU A 282 -15.95 26.85 21.19
C GLU A 282 -15.19 27.37 22.42
N SER A 283 -13.86 27.26 22.44
CA SER A 283 -13.01 27.74 23.53
C SER A 283 -13.05 29.26 23.72
N CYS A 284 -13.18 30.05 22.65
CA CYS A 284 -13.31 31.52 22.75
C CYS A 284 -14.63 32.00 23.36
N ARG A 285 -15.66 31.15 23.53
CA ARG A 285 -16.95 31.58 24.09
C ARG A 285 -16.94 31.72 25.61
N ASP A 286 -16.02 31.08 26.32
CA ASP A 286 -16.18 30.86 27.76
C ASP A 286 -15.18 31.60 28.66
N GLY A 287 -14.14 32.24 28.10
CA GLY A 287 -13.20 33.10 28.85
C GLY A 287 -12.48 32.45 30.06
N SER A 288 -12.59 31.13 30.23
CA SER A 288 -12.05 30.36 31.36
C SER A 288 -10.58 29.97 31.14
N ASP A 289 -9.86 29.63 32.21
CA ASP A 289 -8.52 29.02 32.12
C ASP A 289 -8.62 27.55 31.72
N HIS A 290 -8.83 27.31 30.42
CA HIS A 290 -9.04 25.98 29.86
C HIS A 290 -7.85 25.03 30.10
N ARG A 291 -6.62 25.56 30.16
CA ARG A 291 -5.41 24.75 30.42
C ARG A 291 -5.34 24.31 31.89
N GLY A 292 -5.61 25.23 32.82
CA GLY A 292 -5.69 24.90 34.25
C GLY A 292 -6.79 23.87 34.54
N ASN A 293 -7.95 24.03 33.91
CA ASN A 293 -9.07 23.10 34.04
C ASN A 293 -8.75 21.70 33.48
N LEU A 294 -8.11 21.63 32.31
CA LEU A 294 -7.69 20.35 31.71
C LEU A 294 -6.77 19.53 32.62
N LEU A 295 -5.77 20.17 33.21
CA LEU A 295 -4.82 19.49 34.10
C LEU A 295 -5.49 19.02 35.39
N MET A 296 -6.46 19.78 35.90
CA MET A 296 -7.27 19.37 37.04
C MET A 296 -8.13 18.15 36.71
N GLU A 297 -8.89 18.19 35.60
CA GLU A 297 -9.69 17.05 35.11
C GLU A 297 -8.84 15.80 34.88
N TRP A 298 -7.65 15.96 34.31
CA TRP A 298 -6.71 14.86 34.09
C TRP A 298 -6.25 14.21 35.41
N ARG A 299 -5.95 15.01 36.44
CA ARG A 299 -5.59 14.47 37.77
C ARG A 299 -6.76 13.76 38.44
N GLU A 300 -7.95 14.33 38.36
CA GLU A 300 -9.17 13.74 38.92
C GLU A 300 -9.45 12.38 38.27
N LEU A 301 -9.37 12.29 36.94
CA LEU A 301 -9.54 11.04 36.19
C LEU A 301 -8.57 9.94 36.65
N LYS A 302 -7.30 10.30 36.92
CA LYS A 302 -6.30 9.36 37.44
C LYS A 302 -6.62 8.90 38.87
N GLY A 303 -7.10 9.82 39.71
CA GLY A 303 -7.59 9.50 41.07
C GLY A 303 -8.77 8.53 41.06
N ASP A 304 -9.74 8.76 40.17
CA ASP A 304 -10.91 7.90 39.99
C ASP A 304 -10.55 6.51 39.47
N TYR A 305 -9.57 6.42 38.56
CA TYR A 305 -9.09 5.13 38.06
C TYR A 305 -8.42 4.31 39.17
N TYR A 306 -7.61 4.95 40.01
CA TYR A 306 -6.89 4.26 41.08
C TYR A 306 -7.81 3.80 42.22
N THR A 307 -8.87 4.56 42.52
CA THR A 307 -9.84 4.20 43.56
C THR A 307 -10.82 3.10 43.15
N LYS A 308 -10.94 2.80 41.85
CA LYS A 308 -11.80 1.73 41.30
C LYS A 308 -11.08 0.39 41.05
N LYS A 309 -9.76 0.31 41.29
CA LYS A 309 -8.98 -0.93 41.29
C LYS A 309 -8.89 -1.52 42.70
#